data_AF-A0A962F8G7-F1
#
_entry.id   AF-A0A962F8G7-F1
#
_cell.length_a   1.000
_cell.length_b   1.000
_cell.length_c   1.000
_cell.angle_alpha   90.00
_cell.angle_beta   90.00
_cell.angle_gamma   90.00
#
_symmetry.space_group_name_H-M   'P 1'
#
loop_
_entity.id
_entity.type
_entity.pdbx_description
1 polymer ?
#
loop_
_entity_poly.entity_id
_entity_poly.type
_entity_poly.pdbx_seq_one_letter_code
_entity_poly.pdbx_strand_id
1 'polypeptide(L)' 'MSAETKLGTITVSEMLARGVDAVDATCRYCGHAWSAPIGFLPERTTLEKIGQLLACRTCSRGDIDVEPEWPDPGRVH' A
#
# COMPACT_ATOMS: atom_id res chain seq x y z
N MET A 1 14.51 -16.55 14.46
CA MET A 1 14.23 -16.48 13.01
C MET A 1 13.05 -15.54 12.84
N SER A 2 13.31 -14.23 12.86
CA SER A 2 12.27 -13.22 12.67
C SER A 2 12.05 -13.09 11.17
N ALA A 3 10.89 -13.54 10.70
CA ALA A 3 10.46 -13.32 9.33
C ALA A 3 10.15 -11.83 9.17
N GLU A 4 11.18 -11.04 8.92
CA GLU A 4 11.04 -9.71 8.32
C GLU A 4 10.63 -9.94 6.86
N THR A 5 9.36 -10.33 6.66
CA THR A 5 8.75 -10.32 5.35
C THR A 5 8.93 -8.92 4.81
N LYS A 6 9.84 -8.77 3.85
CA LYS A 6 10.14 -7.51 3.18
C LYS A 6 8.83 -7.03 2.56
N LEU A 7 8.09 -6.16 3.25
CA LEU A 7 6.77 -5.68 2.84
C LEU A 7 6.81 -5.13 1.40
N GLY A 8 7.95 -4.64 0.93
CA GLY A 8 8.14 -4.20 -0.46
C GLY A 8 7.95 -5.27 -1.56
N THR A 9 8.02 -6.57 -1.24
CA THR A 9 7.85 -7.66 -2.23
C THR A 9 6.45 -8.26 -2.23
N ILE A 10 5.54 -7.82 -1.36
CA ILE A 10 4.17 -8.34 -1.35
C ILE A 10 3.42 -7.88 -2.60
N THR A 11 2.67 -8.78 -3.22
CA THR A 11 1.88 -8.50 -4.42
C THR A 11 0.44 -8.15 -4.10
N VAL A 12 -0.25 -7.49 -5.03
CA VAL A 12 -1.68 -7.19 -4.95
C VAL A 12 -2.49 -8.46 -4.69
N SER A 13 -2.22 -9.57 -5.38
CA SER A 13 -2.94 -10.83 -5.11
C SER A 13 -2.74 -11.33 -3.67
N GLU A 14 -1.53 -11.19 -3.12
CA GLU A 14 -1.27 -11.63 -1.73
C GLU A 14 -1.92 -10.69 -0.71
N MET A 15 -1.94 -9.38 -0.99
CA MET A 15 -2.69 -8.40 -0.18
C MET A 15 -4.20 -8.71 -0.19
N LEU A 16 -4.79 -8.89 -1.37
CA LEU A 16 -6.21 -9.22 -1.52
C LEU A 16 -6.56 -10.56 -0.84
N ALA A 17 -5.71 -11.58 -0.97
CA ALA A 17 -5.90 -12.87 -0.31
C ALA A 17 -5.88 -12.78 1.23
N ARG A 18 -5.23 -11.74 1.77
CA ARG A 18 -5.18 -11.44 3.21
C ARG A 18 -6.26 -10.44 3.65
N GLY A 19 -7.18 -10.07 2.76
CA GLY A 19 -8.29 -9.16 3.05
C GLY A 19 -7.91 -7.67 3.00
N VAL A 20 -6.79 -7.31 2.38
CA VAL A 20 -6.37 -5.93 2.14
C VAL A 20 -6.87 -5.49 0.77
N ASP A 21 -7.80 -4.53 0.70
CA ASP A 21 -8.31 -3.96 -0.56
C ASP A 21 -7.77 -2.55 -0.88
N ALA A 22 -7.06 -1.93 0.06
CA ALA A 22 -6.44 -0.61 -0.07
C ALA A 22 -5.08 -0.53 0.65
N VAL A 23 -4.27 0.46 0.27
CA VAL A 23 -3.00 0.81 0.92
C VAL A 23 -3.06 2.26 1.39
N ASP A 24 -2.50 2.54 2.57
CA ASP A 24 -2.26 3.91 3.00
C ASP A 24 -1.07 4.46 2.22
N ALA A 25 -1.24 5.61 1.58
CA ALA A 25 -0.24 6.26 0.77
C ALA A 25 0.09 7.63 1.38
N THR A 26 1.35 7.85 1.75
CA THR A 26 1.82 9.10 2.35
C THR A 26 2.89 9.76 1.49
N CYS A 27 2.66 11.00 1.09
CA CYS A 27 3.68 11.78 0.38
C CYS A 27 4.78 12.22 1.34
N ARG A 28 6.01 11.77 1.11
CA ARG A 28 7.19 12.12 1.93
C ARG A 28 7.55 13.61 1.85
N TYR A 29 7.09 14.31 0.81
CA TYR A 29 7.41 15.72 0.60
C TYR A 29 6.48 16.68 1.35
N CYS A 30 5.17 16.52 1.22
CA CYS A 30 4.18 17.42 1.86
C CYS A 30 3.46 16.80 3.05
N GLY A 31 3.69 15.52 3.36
CA GLY A 31 3.05 14.80 4.46
C GLY A 31 1.58 14.47 4.23
N HIS A 32 1.05 14.67 3.01
CA HIS A 32 -0.34 14.33 2.71
C HIS A 32 -0.50 12.81 2.64
N ALA A 33 -1.45 12.28 3.40
CA ALA A 33 -1.80 10.86 3.41
C ALA A 33 -3.19 10.63 2.78
N TRP A 34 -3.36 9.50 2.08
CA TRP A 34 -4.62 9.07 1.49
C TRP A 34 -4.66 7.55 1.32
N SER A 35 -5.85 6.95 1.43
CA SER A 35 -6.06 5.54 1.07
C SER A 35 -6.14 5.38 -0.45
N ALA A 36 -5.34 4.47 -1.00
CA ALA A 36 -5.34 4.11 -2.42
C ALA A 36 -5.88 2.68 -2.59
N PRO A 37 -7.02 2.49 -3.28
CA PRO A 37 -7.55 1.16 -3.54
C PRO A 37 -6.59 0.37 -4.45
N ILE A 38 -6.44 -0.93 -4.20
CA ILE A 38 -5.54 -1.80 -4.99
C ILE A 38 -6.28 -2.84 -5.83
N GLY A 39 -7.60 -3.00 -5.65
CA GLY A 39 -8.39 -4.02 -6.35
C GLY A 39 -8.47 -3.86 -7.88
N PHE A 40 -8.10 -2.70 -8.43
CA PHE A 40 -8.02 -2.46 -9.88
C PHE A 40 -6.61 -2.63 -10.46
N LEU A 41 -5.60 -2.83 -9.61
CA LEU A 41 -4.22 -2.98 -10.06
C LEU A 41 -3.95 -4.42 -10.52
N PRO A 42 -2.98 -4.62 -11.44
CA PRO A 42 -2.56 -5.95 -11.82
C PRO A 42 -2.12 -6.77 -10.60
N GLU A 43 -2.55 -8.01 -10.54
CA GLU A 43 -2.26 -8.99 -9.49
C GLU A 43 -0.78 -9.11 -9.09
N ARG A 44 0.12 -8.99 -10.07
CA ARG A 44 1.58 -9.08 -9.89
C ARG A 44 2.24 -7.77 -9.47
N THR A 45 1.47 -6.69 -9.34
CA THR A 45 1.98 -5.40 -8.87
C THR A 45 2.42 -5.56 -7.43
N THR A 46 3.66 -5.18 -7.13
CA THR A 46 4.18 -5.19 -5.76
C THR A 46 3.87 -3.89 -5.05
N LEU A 47 3.80 -3.91 -3.72
CA LEU A 47 3.60 -2.71 -2.90
C LEU A 47 4.59 -1.59 -3.25
N GLU A 48 5.88 -1.89 -3.39
CA GLU A 48 6.89 -0.91 -3.82
C GLU A 48 6.56 -0.30 -5.19
N LYS A 49 6.02 -1.12 -6.11
CA LYS A 49 5.60 -0.63 -7.43
C LYS A 49 4.37 0.26 -7.35
N ILE A 50 3.46 0.01 -6.41
CA ILE A 50 2.29 0.88 -6.17
C ILE A 50 2.77 2.28 -5.78
N GLY A 51 3.70 2.41 -4.84
CA GLY A 51 4.27 3.71 -4.43
C GLY A 51 4.87 4.48 -5.61
N GLN A 52 5.59 3.79 -6.50
CA GLN A 52 6.17 4.39 -7.72
C GLN A 52 5.14 4.82 -8.77
N LEU A 53 3.95 4.22 -8.78
CA LEU A 53 2.86 4.55 -9.71
C LEU A 53 2.00 5.71 -9.20
N LEU A 54 2.04 5.99 -7.89
CA LEU A 54 1.27 7.05 -7.28
C LEU A 54 1.98 8.40 -7.41
N ALA A 55 1.18 9.45 -7.50
CA ALA A 55 1.62 10.82 -7.40
C ALA A 55 0.74 11.56 -6.39
N CYS A 56 1.35 12.43 -5.59
CA CYS A 56 0.62 13.23 -4.63
C CYS A 56 -0.28 14.22 -5.36
N ARG A 57 -1.59 14.18 -5.10
CA ARG A 57 -2.56 15.10 -5.71
C ARG A 57 -2.38 16.56 -5.25
N THR A 58 -1.68 16.78 -4.14
CA THR A 58 -1.46 18.10 -3.54
C THR A 58 -0.22 18.80 -4.10
N CYS A 59 0.87 18.08 -4.33
CA CYS A 59 2.15 18.67 -4.73
C CYS A 59 2.75 18.06 -6.01
N SER A 60 2.06 17.10 -6.64
CA SER A 60 2.45 16.40 -7.86
C SER A 60 3.79 15.65 -7.78
N ARG A 61 4.31 15.39 -6.57
CA ARG A 61 5.54 14.61 -6.33
C ARG A 61 5.25 13.10 -6.34
N GLY A 62 6.24 12.30 -6.75
CA GLY A 62 6.17 10.84 -6.83
C GLY A 62 6.84 10.07 -5.69
N ASP A 63 7.42 10.76 -4.70
CA ASP A 63 7.96 10.12 -3.49
C ASP A 63 6.83 9.80 -2.51
N ILE A 64 6.16 8.67 -2.78
CA ILE A 64 5.01 8.18 -2.02
C ILE A 64 5.41 6.92 -1.26
N ASP A 65 5.35 7.02 0.07
CA ASP A 65 5.43 5.88 0.97
C ASP A 65 4.09 5.15 0.96
N VAL A 66 4.10 3.83 0.95
CA VAL A 66 2.88 3.03 0.89
C VAL A 66 2.94 1.89 1.88
N GLU A 67 1.88 1.74 2.66
CA GLU A 67 1.72 0.69 3.66
C GLU A 67 0.38 -0.02 3.46
N PRO A 68 0.34 -1.36 3.48
CA PRO A 68 -0.93 -2.11 3.36
C PRO A 68 -1.84 -1.86 4.56
N GLU A 69 -3.12 -1.62 4.28
CA GLU A 69 -4.16 -1.51 5.31
C GLU A 69 -4.54 -2.90 5.81
N TRP A 70 -3.69 -3.48 6.67
CA TRP A 70 -3.95 -4.79 7.26
C TRP A 70 -5.25 -4.78 8.07
N PRO A 71 -6.19 -5.71 7.82
CA PRO A 71 -7.33 -5.88 8.70
C PRO A 71 -6.81 -6.32 10.07
N ASP A 72 -6.99 -5.47 11.08
CA ASP A 72 -6.61 -5.79 12.45
C ASP A 72 -7.44 -7.00 12.94
N PRO A 73 -6.81 -8.11 13.38
CA PRO A 73 -7.53 -9.29 13.82
C PRO A 73 -8.36 -9.06 15.10
N GLY A 74 -8.25 -7.90 15.74
CA GLY A 74 -8.97 -7.52 16.96
C GLY A 74 -10.28 -6.75 16.74
N ARG A 75 -10.66 -6.42 15.50
CA ARG A 75 -11.90 -5.67 15.23
C ARG A 75 -13.00 -6.53 14.62
N VAL A 76 -13.33 -7.62 15.31
CA VAL A 76 -14.67 -8.24 15.21
C VAL A 76 -15.63 -7.39 16.05
N HIS A 77 -16.58 -6.74 15.39
CA HIS A 77 -17.74 -6.14 16.06
C HIS A 77 -18.92 -7.12 16.02
#